data_AF-A0AAW5VDZ4-F1
#
_entry.id   AF-A0AAW5VDZ4-F1
#
_cell.length_a   1.000
_cell.length_b   1.000
_cell.length_c   1.000
_cell.angle_alpha   90.00
_cell.angle_beta   90.00
_cell.angle_gamma   90.00
#
_symmetry.space_group_name_H-M   'P 1'
#
loop_
_entity.id
_entity.type
_entity.pdbx_description
1 polymer ?
#
loop_
_entity_poly.entity_id
_entity_poly.type
_entity_poly.pdbx_seq_one_letter_code
_entity_poly.pdbx_strand_id
1 'polypeptide(L)'
;MFYEFIFYCRELESFLFRNQIQEFKEGDHDSFFAEEMLRYIQAESLKIPQTEKQKYPNLPWDKIDSLWEKDLARAYDYIDLKMLYYICAYEIPKITKTIKLEAR
;
A
#
# COMPACT_ATOMS: atom_id res chain seq x y z
N MET A 1 -12.43 12.64 -5.94
CA MET A 1 -11.15 11.89 -6.07
C MET A 1 -10.65 11.59 -4.67
N PHE A 2 -10.16 10.39 -4.40
CA PHE A 2 -9.79 9.93 -3.05
C PHE A 2 -8.42 10.53 -2.63
N TYR A 3 -8.41 11.83 -2.34
CA TYR A 3 -7.17 12.60 -2.19
C TYR A 3 -6.27 12.09 -1.06
N GLU A 4 -6.83 11.78 0.11
CA GLU A 4 -6.11 11.21 1.26
C GLU A 4 -5.48 9.86 0.93
N PHE A 5 -6.24 8.95 0.32
CA PHE A 5 -5.74 7.65 -0.13
C PHE A 5 -4.54 7.80 -1.10
N ILE A 6 -4.66 8.67 -2.10
CA ILE A 6 -3.59 8.95 -3.06
C ILE A 6 -2.39 9.62 -2.38
N PHE A 7 -2.64 10.49 -1.40
CA PHE A 7 -1.59 11.15 -0.63
C PHE A 7 -0.73 10.13 0.11
N TYR A 8 -1.31 9.23 0.91
CA TYR A 8 -0.54 8.21 1.64
C TYR A 8 0.21 7.26 0.70
N CYS A 9 -0.37 6.89 -0.44
CA CYS A 9 0.35 6.08 -1.44
C CYS A 9 1.62 6.79 -1.95
N ARG A 10 1.56 8.09 -2.19
CA ARG A 10 2.71 8.89 -2.67
C ARG A 10 3.73 9.17 -1.57
N GLU A 11 3.27 9.37 -0.34
CA GLU A 11 4.17 9.54 0.80
C GLU A 11 4.97 8.26 1.05
N LEU A 12 4.34 7.08 0.98
CA LEU A 12 5.04 5.81 1.08
C LEU A 12 6.04 5.61 -0.06
N GLU A 13 5.65 5.89 -1.32
CA GLU A 13 6.58 5.83 -2.47
C GLU A 13 7.78 6.78 -2.28
N SER A 14 7.52 8.00 -1.80
CA SER A 14 8.56 9.00 -1.53
C SER A 14 9.48 8.61 -0.38
N PHE A 15 8.93 7.98 0.66
CA PHE A 15 9.69 7.45 1.80
C PHE A 15 10.70 6.40 1.35
N LEU A 16 10.28 5.40 0.56
CA LEU A 16 11.21 4.37 0.03
C LEU A 16 12.30 5.00 -0.84
N PHE A 17 11.93 5.92 -1.72
CA PHE A 17 12.88 6.57 -2.62
C PHE A 17 13.92 7.42 -1.89
N ARG A 18 13.48 8.27 -0.96
CA ARG A 18 14.36 9.20 -0.22
C ARG A 18 15.35 8.46 0.68
N ASN A 19 14.91 7.39 1.32
CA ASN A 19 15.74 6.57 2.20
C ASN A 19 16.50 5.46 1.46
N GLN A 20 16.35 5.36 0.14
CA GLN A 20 16.98 4.34 -0.71
C GLN A 20 16.75 2.91 -0.19
N ILE A 21 15.55 2.64 0.32
CA ILE A 21 15.19 1.35 0.91
C ILE A 21 15.16 0.30 -0.20
N GLN A 22 15.95 -0.77 -0.03
CA GLN A 22 16.01 -1.91 -0.96
C GLN A 22 15.51 -3.21 -0.32
N GLU A 23 15.43 -3.26 1.01
CA GLU A 23 14.89 -4.35 1.79
C GLU A 23 14.47 -3.84 3.17
N PHE A 24 13.52 -4.52 3.82
CA PHE A 24 13.18 -4.28 5.21
C PHE A 24 13.85 -5.28 6.12
N LYS A 25 14.16 -4.85 7.35
CA LYS A 25 14.78 -5.66 8.40
C LYS A 25 13.87 -5.75 9.61
N GLU A 26 13.92 -6.88 10.30
CA GLU A 26 13.08 -7.10 11.47
C GLU A 26 13.48 -6.16 12.61
N GLY A 27 12.49 -5.53 13.23
CA GLY A 27 12.71 -4.57 14.32
C GLY A 27 13.29 -3.22 13.87
N ASP A 28 13.37 -2.95 12.57
CA ASP A 28 13.84 -1.67 12.05
C ASP A 28 12.72 -0.62 12.05
N HIS A 29 13.08 0.65 12.22
CA HIS A 29 12.13 1.75 12.19
C HIS A 29 11.49 1.90 10.81
N ASP A 30 12.23 1.57 9.74
CA ASP A 30 11.74 1.68 8.38
C ASP A 30 10.63 0.66 8.06
N SER A 31 10.76 -0.57 8.57
CA SER A 31 9.72 -1.59 8.38
C SER A 31 8.45 -1.23 9.15
N PHE A 32 8.61 -0.78 10.40
CA PHE A 32 7.49 -0.32 11.22
C PHE A 32 6.76 0.86 10.56
N PHE A 33 7.50 1.84 10.06
CA PHE A 33 6.90 2.98 9.35
C PHE A 33 6.14 2.54 8.09
N ALA A 34 6.71 1.61 7.31
CA ALA A 34 6.06 1.09 6.13
C ALA A 34 4.75 0.36 6.44
N GLU A 35 4.72 -0.46 7.50
CA GLU A 35 3.50 -1.12 7.98
C GLU A 35 2.43 -0.12 8.40
N GLU A 36 2.78 0.90 9.19
CA GLU A 36 1.84 1.94 9.62
C GLU A 36 1.29 2.72 8.42
N MET A 37 2.13 3.02 7.42
CA MET A 37 1.68 3.65 6.17
C MET A 37 0.69 2.76 5.41
N LEU A 38 0.90 1.45 5.35
CA LEU A 38 -0.07 0.53 4.75
C LEU A 38 -1.41 0.52 5.52
N ARG A 39 -1.39 0.62 6.85
CA ARG A 39 -2.62 0.76 7.66
C ARG A 39 -3.35 2.06 7.35
N TYR A 40 -2.66 3.18 7.17
CA TYR A 40 -3.31 4.44 6.76
C TYR A 40 -3.92 4.33 5.37
N ILE A 41 -3.21 3.69 4.42
CA ILE A 41 -3.73 3.44 3.07
C ILE A 41 -5.00 2.57 3.11
N GLN A 42 -5.00 1.50 3.90
CA GLN A 42 -6.19 0.67 4.13
C GLN A 42 -7.33 1.49 4.73
N ALA A 43 -7.06 2.25 5.80
CA ALA A 43 -8.07 3.05 6.49
C ALA A 43 -8.74 4.06 5.55
N GLU A 44 -7.98 4.71 4.67
CA GLU A 44 -8.54 5.60 3.65
C GLU A 44 -9.29 4.83 2.56
N SER A 45 -8.81 3.65 2.14
CA SER A 45 -9.50 2.80 1.16
C SER A 45 -10.89 2.36 1.64
N LEU A 46 -11.02 2.01 2.92
CA LEU A 46 -12.28 1.58 3.52
C LEU A 46 -13.33 2.70 3.58
N LYS A 47 -12.92 3.98 3.54
CA LYS A 47 -13.83 5.13 3.47
C LYS A 47 -14.37 5.39 2.06
N ILE A 48 -13.76 4.80 1.02
CA ILE A 48 -14.16 5.01 -0.36
C ILE A 48 -15.43 4.19 -0.65
N PRO A 49 -16.53 4.82 -1.12
CA PRO A 49 -17.75 4.10 -1.48
C PRO A 49 -17.52 3.06 -2.58
N GLN A 50 -18.24 1.93 -2.52
CA GLN A 50 -18.10 0.87 -3.52
C GLN A 50 -18.39 1.34 -4.96
N THR A 51 -19.35 2.25 -5.12
CA THR A 51 -19.68 2.87 -6.42
C THR A 51 -18.51 3.64 -7.03
N GLU A 52 -17.65 4.19 -6.19
CA GLU A 52 -16.43 4.86 -6.64
C GLU A 52 -15.30 3.86 -6.94
N LYS A 53 -15.14 2.81 -6.11
CA LYS A 53 -14.17 1.72 -6.38
C LYS A 53 -14.46 1.01 -7.71
N GLN A 54 -15.74 0.82 -8.05
CA GLN A 54 -16.18 0.22 -9.32
C GLN A 54 -15.73 1.00 -10.57
N LYS A 55 -15.43 2.30 -10.45
CA LYS A 55 -14.89 3.09 -11.56
C LYS A 55 -13.43 2.74 -11.87
N TYR A 56 -12.74 2.09 -10.93
CA TYR A 56 -11.34 1.68 -11.03
C TYR A 56 -11.21 0.17 -10.77
N PRO A 57 -11.77 -0.68 -11.64
CA PRO A 57 -11.85 -2.13 -11.40
C PRO A 57 -10.49 -2.84 -11.45
N ASN A 58 -9.47 -2.20 -12.04
CA ASN A 58 -8.11 -2.76 -12.15
C ASN A 58 -7.26 -2.51 -10.88
N LEU A 59 -7.78 -1.77 -9.91
CA LEU A 59 -7.10 -1.60 -8.63
C LEU A 59 -7.38 -2.79 -7.71
N PRO A 60 -6.38 -3.25 -6.93
CA PRO A 60 -6.52 -4.42 -6.07
C PRO A 60 -7.24 -4.05 -4.75
N TRP A 61 -8.47 -3.51 -4.83
CA TRP A 61 -9.24 -3.02 -3.69
C TRP A 61 -9.37 -4.05 -2.56
N ASP A 62 -9.67 -5.30 -2.90
CA ASP A 62 -9.80 -6.37 -1.90
C ASP A 62 -8.50 -6.62 -1.13
N LYS A 63 -7.35 -6.50 -1.81
CA LYS A 63 -6.05 -6.62 -1.16
C LYS A 63 -5.76 -5.43 -0.26
N ILE A 64 -6.05 -4.22 -0.74
CA ILE A 64 -5.85 -2.99 0.03
C ILE A 64 -6.72 -3.01 1.30
N ASP A 65 -8.01 -3.34 1.15
CA ASP A 65 -9.00 -3.35 2.22
C ASP A 65 -8.70 -4.43 3.28
N SER A 66 -8.06 -5.53 2.87
CA SER A 66 -7.58 -6.59 3.78
C SER A 66 -6.14 -6.40 4.26
N LEU A 67 -5.53 -5.22 4.07
CA LEU A 67 -4.13 -4.95 4.43
C LEU A 67 -3.15 -5.98 3.86
N TRP A 68 -3.44 -6.55 2.69
CA TRP A 68 -2.67 -7.63 2.10
C TRP A 68 -2.45 -8.81 3.08
N GLU A 69 -3.38 -9.07 4.01
CA GLU A 69 -3.26 -10.10 5.06
C GLU A 69 -2.80 -11.45 4.50
N LYS A 70 -3.37 -11.89 3.38
CA LYS A 70 -3.00 -13.17 2.73
C LYS A 70 -1.58 -13.19 2.16
N ASP A 71 -1.08 -12.03 1.75
CA ASP A 71 0.25 -11.88 1.16
C ASP A 71 1.30 -11.64 2.28
N LEU A 72 0.97 -10.88 3.32
CA LEU A 72 1.86 -10.53 4.44
C LEU A 72 1.98 -11.63 5.50
N ALA A 73 0.98 -12.50 5.65
CA ALA A 73 0.97 -13.51 6.71
C ALA A 73 1.90 -14.70 6.43
N ARG A 74 2.71 -15.05 7.45
CA ARG A 74 3.40 -16.35 7.58
C ARG A 74 2.89 -17.13 8.80
N ALA A 75 3.40 -18.34 8.99
CA ALA A 75 3.23 -19.07 10.24
C ALA A 75 3.88 -18.32 11.42
N TYR A 76 3.26 -18.36 12.60
CA TYR A 76 3.74 -17.81 13.87
C TYR A 76 3.77 -16.27 14.00
N ASP A 77 2.79 -15.55 13.44
CA ASP A 77 2.56 -14.11 13.66
C ASP A 77 3.67 -13.15 13.14
N TYR A 78 4.61 -13.62 12.32
CA TYR A 78 5.63 -12.78 11.69
C TYR A 78 5.15 -12.25 10.33
N ILE A 79 5.42 -10.97 10.07
CA ILE A 79 5.22 -10.35 8.76
C ILE A 79 6.33 -10.78 7.79
N ASP A 80 5.97 -11.15 6.57
CA ASP A 80 6.94 -11.38 5.51
C ASP A 80 7.53 -10.04 5.03
N LEU A 81 8.70 -9.67 5.55
CA LEU A 81 9.39 -8.42 5.21
C LEU A 81 9.73 -8.27 3.73
N LYS A 82 9.96 -9.38 3.01
CA LYS A 82 10.18 -9.33 1.57
C LYS A 82 8.89 -8.98 0.84
N MET A 83 7.76 -9.52 1.31
CA MET A 83 6.46 -9.16 0.76
C MET A 83 6.08 -7.72 1.11
N LEU A 84 6.35 -7.28 2.35
CA LEU A 84 6.16 -5.89 2.76
C LEU A 84 6.92 -4.95 1.81
N TYR A 85 8.20 -5.23 1.57
CA TYR A 85 8.99 -4.46 0.60
C TYR A 85 8.36 -4.49 -0.80
N TYR A 86 7.96 -5.67 -1.27
CA TYR A 86 7.35 -5.80 -2.59
C TYR A 86 6.07 -4.95 -2.72
N ILE A 87 5.19 -4.98 -1.72
CA ILE A 87 3.95 -4.21 -1.71
C ILE A 87 4.28 -2.71 -1.76
N CYS A 88 5.14 -2.24 -0.85
CA CYS A 88 5.48 -0.81 -0.75
C CYS A 88 6.21 -0.29 -2.00
N ALA A 89 7.15 -1.06 -2.56
CA ALA A 89 7.99 -0.63 -3.68
C ALA A 89 7.33 -0.81 -5.05
N TYR A 90 6.38 -1.74 -5.20
CA TYR A 90 5.81 -2.09 -6.51
C TYR A 90 4.30 -2.01 -6.58
N GLU A 91 3.56 -2.56 -5.61
CA GLU A 91 2.08 -2.55 -5.67
C GLU A 91 1.52 -1.15 -5.41
N ILE A 92 2.01 -0.46 -4.38
CA ILE A 92 1.55 0.90 -4.06
C ILE A 92 1.79 1.90 -5.21
N PRO A 93 2.98 1.95 -5.84
CA PRO A 93 3.19 2.81 -7.00
C PRO A 93 2.34 2.45 -8.23
N LYS A 94 1.97 1.17 -8.41
CA LYS A 94 1.04 0.78 -9.48
C LYS A 94 -0.34 1.40 -9.28
N ILE A 95 -0.84 1.47 -8.04
CA ILE A 95 -2.14 2.09 -7.74
C ILE A 95 -2.19 3.54 -8.23
N THR A 96 -1.19 4.35 -7.87
CA THR A 96 -1.19 5.77 -8.25
C THR A 96 -1.03 5.96 -9.77
N LYS A 97 -0.33 5.06 -10.45
CA LYS A 97 -0.21 5.04 -11.92
C LYS A 97 -1.52 4.67 -12.60
N THR A 98 -2.20 3.62 -12.12
CA THR A 98 -3.49 3.17 -12.67
C THR A 98 -4.55 4.26 -12.54
N ILE A 99 -4.67 4.91 -11.37
CA ILE A 99 -5.62 6.02 -11.18
C ILE A 99 -5.35 7.16 -12.17
N LYS A 100 -4.08 7.50 -12.44
CA LYS A 100 -3.73 8.56 -13.41
C LYS A 100 -4.09 8.19 -14.85
N LEU A 101 -4.02 6.91 -15.21
CA LEU A 101 -4.35 6.43 -16.56
C LEU A 101 -5.86 6.38 -16.78
N GLU A 102 -6.62 5.95 -15.78
CA GLU A 102 -8.09 5.79 -15.85
C GLU A 102 -8.85 7.09 -15.60
N ALA A 103 -8.20 8.11 -15.03
CA ALA A 103 -8.79 9.46 -14.87
C ALA A 103 -8.70 10.34 -16.13
N ARG A 104 -8.19 9.82 -17.24
CA ARG A 104 -8.14 10.48 -18.56
C ARG A 104 -9.32 10.05 -19.42
#